data_AF-A0A937BCA0-F1
#
_entry.id   AF-A0A937BCA0-F1
#
_cell.length_a   1.000
_cell.length_b   1.000
_cell.length_c   1.000
_cell.angle_alpha   90.00
_cell.angle_beta   90.00
_cell.angle_gamma   90.00
#
_symmetry.space_group_name_H-M   'P 1'
#
loop_
_entity.id
_entity.type
_entity.pdbx_description
1 polymer ?
#
loop_
_entity_poly.entity_id
_entity_poly.type
_entity_poly.pdbx_seq_one_letter_code
_entity_poly.pdbx_strand_id
1 'polypeptide(L)'
;MHRDTLLYPLAEEGVTHWEWNISPFWAAPSLTNTGDNNGEINSPLINTSEQPVDIAAVLIGRQTGSEDIVVKQFKFKLLDDATCAIVSVEPSKASPDEGKLRLYPMPADQRVMLEWSFVLQHAAFIDVYNSHGVFQEKIRVPAGEGNQKQIDTGTWSPGIYYITLSNSDFKYVAKLVKI
;
A
#
# COMPACT_ATOMS: atom_id res chain seq x y z
N MET A 1 5.48 17.32 -22.34
CA MET A 1 5.55 16.12 -21.47
C MET A 1 6.88 16.13 -20.76
N HIS A 2 6.89 16.49 -19.47
CA HIS A 2 8.06 16.26 -18.63
C HIS A 2 8.06 14.78 -18.22
N ARG A 3 9.22 14.14 -18.36
CA ARG A 3 9.45 12.74 -18.01
C ARG A 3 10.33 12.73 -16.79
N ASP A 4 9.72 12.82 -15.62
CA ASP A 4 10.45 12.64 -14.36
C ASP A 4 10.64 11.15 -14.10
N THR A 5 11.66 10.79 -13.32
CA THR A 5 11.95 9.39 -12.98
C THR A 5 11.94 9.25 -11.47
N LEU A 6 11.17 8.28 -10.98
CA LEU A 6 11.23 7.85 -9.58
C LEU A 6 12.47 6.97 -9.39
N LEU A 7 13.34 7.39 -8.48
CA LEU A 7 14.49 6.62 -8.01
C LEU A 7 14.39 6.45 -6.49
N TYR A 8 14.31 5.20 -6.01
CA TYR A 8 14.24 4.91 -4.58
C TYR A 8 15.05 3.64 -4.22
N PRO A 9 16.10 3.74 -3.39
CA PRO A 9 16.90 2.59 -3.00
C PRO A 9 16.14 1.68 -2.01
N LEU A 10 16.13 0.39 -2.30
CA LEU A 10 15.47 -0.63 -1.49
C LEU A 10 16.47 -1.29 -0.54
N ALA A 11 17.03 -0.52 0.41
CA ALA A 11 17.98 -1.05 1.39
C ALA A 11 17.40 -1.01 2.81
N GLU A 12 17.31 -2.17 3.45
CA GLU A 12 16.99 -2.32 4.87
C GLU A 12 17.60 -3.60 5.43
N GLU A 13 18.12 -3.54 6.66
CA GLU A 13 18.68 -4.72 7.32
C GLU A 13 17.59 -5.76 7.61
N GLY A 14 17.88 -7.04 7.39
CA GLY A 14 16.97 -8.16 7.70
C GLY A 14 15.81 -8.37 6.70
N VAL A 15 15.58 -7.44 5.77
CA VAL A 15 14.61 -7.59 4.66
C VAL A 15 15.24 -8.36 3.51
N THR A 16 14.49 -9.28 2.89
CA THR A 16 14.95 -9.99 1.68
C THR A 16 14.22 -9.54 0.43
N HIS A 17 12.92 -9.26 0.57
CA HIS A 17 12.05 -8.94 -0.54
C HIS A 17 11.12 -7.78 -0.21
N TRP A 18 10.90 -6.93 -1.20
CA TRP A 18 10.05 -5.75 -1.13
C TRP A 18 8.86 -5.88 -2.07
N GLU A 19 7.72 -5.44 -1.59
CA GLU A 19 6.50 -5.27 -2.37
C GLU A 19 6.02 -3.83 -2.18
N TRP A 20 5.50 -3.18 -3.22
CA TRP A 20 5.07 -1.78 -3.10
C TRP A 20 3.85 -1.46 -3.95
N ASN A 21 3.19 -0.37 -3.58
CA ASN A 21 2.10 0.23 -4.33
C ASN A 21 2.34 1.73 -4.44
N ILE A 22 2.08 2.30 -5.62
CA ILE A 22 2.15 3.73 -5.88
C ILE A 22 0.77 4.22 -6.32
N SER A 23 0.35 5.32 -5.73
CA SER A 23 -0.86 6.06 -6.09
C SER A 23 -0.50 7.49 -6.54
N PRO A 24 -1.09 7.99 -7.63
CA PRO A 24 -1.95 7.26 -8.54
C PRO A 24 -1.22 6.21 -9.39
N PHE A 25 -1.79 5.02 -9.58
CA PHE A 25 -1.15 3.95 -10.37
C PHE A 25 -0.85 4.39 -11.82
N TRP A 26 -1.73 5.22 -12.40
CA TRP A 26 -1.53 5.73 -13.76
C TRP A 26 -0.29 6.61 -13.90
N ALA A 27 0.24 7.17 -12.80
CA ALA A 27 1.44 7.98 -12.84
C ALA A 27 2.72 7.15 -12.98
N ALA A 28 2.68 5.84 -12.71
CA ALA A 28 3.81 4.93 -12.83
C ALA A 28 3.42 3.64 -13.59
N PRO A 29 3.00 3.73 -14.87
CA PRO A 29 2.34 2.61 -15.57
C PRO A 29 3.27 1.44 -15.89
N SER A 30 4.59 1.65 -15.84
CA SER A 30 5.61 0.64 -16.12
C SER A 30 6.27 0.10 -14.85
N LEU A 31 5.87 0.58 -13.68
CA LEU A 31 6.47 0.19 -12.42
C LEU A 31 5.97 -1.22 -12.02
N THR A 32 6.91 -2.13 -11.78
CA THR A 32 6.61 -3.41 -11.12
C THR A 32 6.13 -3.16 -9.69
N ASN A 33 5.53 -4.14 -9.03
CA ASN A 33 5.06 -4.00 -7.65
C ASN A 33 5.93 -4.78 -6.64
N THR A 34 7.07 -5.31 -7.07
CA THR A 34 7.96 -6.16 -6.26
C THR A 34 9.42 -6.02 -6.69
N GLY A 35 10.35 -6.29 -5.77
CA GLY A 35 11.79 -6.30 -6.03
C GLY A 35 12.60 -6.79 -4.82
N ASP A 36 13.88 -7.08 -5.04
CA ASP A 36 14.75 -7.62 -4.01
C ASP A 36 15.41 -6.51 -3.16
N ASN A 37 15.79 -6.85 -1.93
CA ASN A 37 16.54 -5.95 -1.07
C ASN A 37 17.92 -5.63 -1.69
N ASN A 38 18.43 -4.43 -1.41
CA ASN A 38 19.57 -3.77 -2.05
C ASN A 38 19.39 -3.44 -3.55
N GLY A 39 18.20 -3.62 -4.10
CA GLY A 39 17.83 -3.11 -5.42
C GLY A 39 17.41 -1.62 -5.39
N GLU A 40 16.82 -1.16 -6.49
CA GLU A 40 16.22 0.17 -6.59
C GLU A 40 14.89 0.12 -7.32
N ILE A 41 13.95 0.96 -6.90
CA ILE A 41 12.83 1.35 -7.74
C ILE A 41 13.34 2.37 -8.73
N ASN A 42 13.21 2.07 -10.02
CA ASN A 42 13.56 2.96 -11.12
C ASN A 42 12.42 2.92 -12.15
N SER A 43 11.57 3.95 -12.16
CA SER A 43 10.44 4.00 -13.07
C SER A 43 10.18 5.41 -13.60
N PRO A 44 9.92 5.57 -14.91
CA PRO A 44 9.43 6.82 -15.44
C PRO A 44 8.06 7.14 -14.82
N LEU A 45 7.85 8.42 -14.52
CA LEU A 45 6.59 8.96 -14.08
C LEU A 45 5.92 9.74 -15.20
N ILE A 46 4.60 9.65 -15.26
CA ILE A 46 3.78 10.36 -16.25
C ILE A 46 2.81 11.26 -15.50
N ASN A 47 2.83 12.55 -15.80
CA ASN A 47 1.72 13.44 -15.46
C ASN A 47 0.88 13.70 -16.69
N THR A 48 -0.39 13.28 -16.64
CA THR A 48 -1.38 13.54 -17.71
C THR A 48 -2.23 14.78 -17.41
N SER A 49 -2.07 15.38 -16.24
CA SER A 49 -2.71 16.62 -15.79
C SER A 49 -1.81 17.84 -16.05
N GLU A 50 -2.43 19.00 -16.28
CA GLU A 50 -1.74 20.30 -16.31
C GLU A 50 -1.44 20.86 -14.90
N GLN A 51 -1.91 20.18 -13.85
CA GLN A 51 -1.72 20.55 -12.45
C GLN A 51 -0.71 19.62 -11.76
N PRO A 52 -0.02 20.08 -10.70
CA PRO A 52 0.80 19.21 -9.85
C PRO A 52 -0.02 18.05 -9.29
N VAL A 53 0.56 16.84 -9.31
CA VAL A 53 -0.11 15.61 -8.84
C VAL A 53 0.63 15.05 -7.64
N ASP A 54 -0.11 14.78 -6.57
CA ASP A 54 0.42 14.10 -5.39
C ASP A 54 0.70 12.63 -5.74
N ILE A 55 1.96 12.21 -5.62
CA ILE A 55 2.37 10.81 -5.70
C ILE A 55 2.65 10.31 -4.28
N ALA A 56 2.09 9.16 -3.93
CA ALA A 56 2.35 8.48 -2.68
C ALA A 56 2.72 7.01 -2.93
N ALA A 57 3.67 6.48 -2.18
CA ALA A 57 4.01 5.07 -2.22
C ALA A 57 4.05 4.46 -0.82
N VAL A 58 3.69 3.19 -0.75
CA VAL A 58 3.86 2.33 0.42
C VAL A 58 4.67 1.11 -0.01
N LEU A 59 5.75 0.85 0.70
CA LEU A 59 6.66 -0.27 0.50
C LEU A 59 6.58 -1.17 1.73
N ILE A 60 6.47 -2.46 1.50
CA ILE A 60 6.33 -3.52 2.48
C ILE A 60 7.47 -4.50 2.24
N GLY A 61 8.46 -4.48 3.13
CA GLY A 61 9.60 -5.39 3.14
C GLY A 61 9.33 -6.57 4.05
N ARG A 62 9.51 -7.81 3.57
CA ARG A 62 9.38 -9.01 4.41
C ARG A 62 10.68 -9.32 5.12
N GLN A 63 10.62 -9.50 6.44
CA GLN A 63 11.77 -9.89 7.23
C GLN A 63 12.06 -11.39 7.12
N THR A 64 13.34 -11.75 7.13
CA THR A 64 13.75 -13.15 7.03
C THR A 64 13.41 -13.89 8.31
N GLY A 65 12.60 -14.94 8.22
CA GLY A 65 12.26 -15.79 9.37
C GLY A 65 11.25 -15.18 10.34
N SER A 66 10.61 -14.06 9.99
CA SER A 66 9.50 -13.46 10.74
C SER A 66 8.29 -13.24 9.83
N GLU A 67 7.09 -13.22 10.41
CA GLU A 67 5.88 -12.75 9.73
C GLU A 67 5.78 -11.21 9.74
N ASP A 68 6.64 -10.54 10.51
CA ASP A 68 6.71 -9.08 10.58
C ASP A 68 7.24 -8.47 9.27
N ILE A 69 6.80 -7.24 9.04
CA ILE A 69 7.17 -6.46 7.86
C ILE A 69 7.85 -5.15 8.26
N VAL A 70 8.68 -4.63 7.37
CA VAL A 70 9.11 -3.24 7.40
C VAL A 70 8.23 -2.43 6.48
N VAL A 71 7.64 -1.34 6.98
CA VAL A 71 6.83 -0.44 6.17
C VAL A 71 7.59 0.86 5.93
N LYS A 72 7.81 1.22 4.66
CA LYS A 72 8.35 2.52 4.24
C LYS A 72 7.33 3.28 3.41
N GLN A 73 7.35 4.60 3.50
CA GLN A 73 6.44 5.47 2.77
C GLN A 73 7.17 6.69 2.25
N PHE A 74 6.75 7.16 1.09
CA PHE A 74 7.14 8.48 0.59
C PHE A 74 5.98 9.15 -0.11
N LYS A 75 5.99 10.49 -0.09
CA LYS A 75 5.06 11.34 -0.82
C LYS A 75 5.83 12.49 -1.47
N PHE A 76 5.50 12.82 -2.71
CA PHE A 76 6.04 13.98 -3.42
C PHE A 76 5.01 14.53 -4.42
N LYS A 77 5.32 15.67 -5.05
CA LYS A 77 4.48 16.25 -6.11
C LYS A 77 5.19 16.18 -7.45
N LEU A 78 4.48 15.66 -8.46
CA LEU A 78 4.94 15.56 -9.84
C LEU A 78 4.57 16.85 -10.59
N LEU A 79 5.52 17.46 -11.31
CA LEU A 79 5.43 18.81 -11.92
C LEU A 79 5.45 20.00 -10.94
N ASP A 80 6.20 19.91 -9.85
CA ASP A 80 6.53 21.06 -9.00
C ASP A 80 8.06 21.20 -8.89
N ASP A 81 8.63 22.06 -9.75
CA ASP A 81 10.06 22.37 -9.85
C ASP A 81 10.66 22.88 -8.51
N ALA A 82 9.82 23.30 -7.56
CA ALA A 82 10.23 23.72 -6.22
C ALA A 82 10.40 22.56 -5.22
N THR A 83 10.02 21.32 -5.58
CA THR A 83 10.07 20.15 -4.67
C THR A 83 11.15 19.12 -5.01
N CYS A 84 12.06 19.44 -5.93
CA CYS A 84 13.15 18.55 -6.36
C CYS A 84 14.16 18.20 -5.24
N ALA A 85 14.04 18.81 -4.06
CA ALA A 85 14.67 18.34 -2.84
C ALA A 85 13.65 18.47 -1.71
N ILE A 86 13.44 17.38 -0.98
CA ILE A 86 12.90 17.22 0.37
C ILE A 86 11.89 16.06 0.37
N VAL A 87 12.39 14.88 0.78
CA VAL A 87 11.56 13.84 1.39
C VAL A 87 11.05 14.42 2.70
N SER A 88 9.87 15.04 2.66
CA SER A 88 9.20 15.53 3.86
C SER A 88 8.31 14.41 4.39
N VAL A 89 8.67 13.90 5.57
CA VAL A 89 7.79 13.04 6.36
C VAL A 89 6.92 13.98 7.20
N GLU A 90 5.67 14.21 6.80
CA GLU A 90 4.59 14.74 7.67
C GLU A 90 3.20 14.63 6.99
N PRO A 91 2.08 14.69 7.75
CA PRO A 91 0.91 13.82 7.53
C PRO A 91 -0.19 14.37 6.60
N SER A 92 -0.88 13.41 5.96
CA SER A 92 -2.31 13.37 5.65
C SER A 92 -2.95 14.52 4.85
N LYS A 93 -3.30 14.20 3.60
CA LYS A 93 -4.68 14.18 3.07
C LYS A 93 -4.67 13.31 1.81
N ALA A 94 -5.43 12.23 1.83
CA ALA A 94 -5.51 11.26 0.73
C ALA A 94 -6.63 11.66 -0.24
N SER A 95 -6.32 11.67 -1.54
CA SER A 95 -7.28 11.30 -2.58
C SER A 95 -7.03 9.81 -2.86
N PRO A 96 -8.01 8.90 -2.66
CA PRO A 96 -7.80 7.49 -2.95
C PRO A 96 -7.89 7.27 -4.46
N ASP A 97 -6.89 6.59 -5.03
CA ASP A 97 -7.04 5.90 -6.31
C ASP A 97 -8.32 5.08 -6.32
N GLU A 98 -9.17 5.31 -7.32
CA GLU A 98 -10.50 4.72 -7.38
C GLU A 98 -10.44 3.20 -7.56
N GLY A 99 -10.88 2.49 -6.51
CA GLY A 99 -12.00 1.57 -6.68
C GLY A 99 -11.68 0.08 -6.69
N LYS A 100 -10.46 -0.38 -6.42
CA LYS A 100 -10.16 -1.83 -6.34
C LYS A 100 -10.27 -2.43 -4.94
N LEU A 101 -9.97 -1.65 -3.91
CA LEU A 101 -10.10 -2.04 -2.50
C LEU A 101 -10.62 -0.85 -1.70
N ARG A 102 -11.67 -1.05 -0.89
CA ARG A 102 -12.32 -0.03 -0.06
C ARG A 102 -12.44 -0.55 1.36
N LEU A 103 -12.26 0.35 2.33
CA LEU A 103 -12.42 0.07 3.75
C LEU A 103 -13.54 0.95 4.30
N TYR A 104 -14.53 0.32 4.92
CA TYR A 104 -15.60 1.00 5.63
C TYR A 104 -15.46 0.70 7.11
N PRO A 105 -14.87 1.61 7.91
CA PRO A 105 -14.78 1.43 9.35
C PRO A 105 -16.18 1.48 9.97
N MET A 106 -16.43 0.59 10.92
CA MET A 106 -17.65 0.51 11.71
C MET A 106 -17.28 0.63 13.20
N PRO A 107 -16.96 1.85 13.69
CA PRO A 107 -16.36 2.02 15.02
C PRO A 107 -17.25 1.52 16.16
N ALA A 108 -18.57 1.69 16.04
CA ALA A 108 -19.54 1.24 17.05
C ALA A 108 -19.52 -0.29 17.24
N ASP A 109 -19.28 -1.04 16.17
CA ASP A 109 -19.23 -2.51 16.19
C ASP A 109 -17.81 -3.04 16.33
N GLN A 110 -16.83 -2.15 16.50
CA GLN A 110 -15.40 -2.44 16.50
C GLN A 110 -14.97 -3.28 15.30
N ARG A 111 -15.55 -3.05 14.13
CA ARG A 111 -15.28 -3.79 12.89
C ARG A 111 -14.83 -2.89 11.77
N VAL A 112 -14.27 -3.50 10.74
CA VAL A 112 -14.08 -2.86 9.44
C VAL A 112 -14.59 -3.80 8.35
N MET A 113 -15.31 -3.25 7.37
CA MET A 113 -15.65 -3.96 6.14
C MET A 113 -14.59 -3.66 5.08
N LEU A 114 -13.94 -4.70 4.58
CA LEU A 114 -13.11 -4.66 3.39
C LEU A 114 -13.97 -5.04 2.18
N GLU A 115 -14.00 -4.20 1.15
CA GLU A 115 -14.71 -4.46 -0.12
C GLU A 115 -13.71 -4.37 -1.28
N TRP A 116 -13.83 -5.25 -2.26
CA TRP A 116 -13.05 -5.17 -3.51
C TRP A 116 -13.96 -5.26 -4.73
N SER A 117 -13.49 -4.78 -5.89
CA SER A 117 -14.33 -4.65 -7.11
C SER A 117 -14.08 -5.70 -8.19
N PHE A 118 -13.28 -6.73 -7.89
CA PHE A 118 -12.91 -7.77 -8.84
C PHE A 118 -13.22 -9.17 -8.31
N VAL A 119 -13.33 -10.14 -9.20
CA VAL A 119 -13.58 -11.55 -8.84
C VAL A 119 -12.25 -12.24 -8.59
N LEU A 120 -12.13 -12.90 -7.44
CA LEU A 120 -10.96 -13.71 -7.09
C LEU A 120 -10.96 -15.01 -7.91
N GLN A 121 -10.01 -15.12 -8.84
CA GLN A 121 -9.78 -16.35 -9.63
C GLN A 121 -9.14 -17.45 -8.78
N HIS A 122 -8.28 -17.07 -7.84
CA HIS A 122 -7.64 -17.95 -6.88
C HIS A 122 -7.88 -17.44 -5.45
N ALA A 123 -7.78 -18.34 -4.47
CA ALA A 123 -7.88 -17.95 -3.06
C ALA A 123 -6.82 -16.89 -2.74
N ALA A 124 -7.22 -15.91 -1.93
CA ALA A 124 -6.39 -14.81 -1.48
C ALA A 124 -6.26 -14.81 0.04
N PHE A 125 -5.34 -13.98 0.54
CA PHE A 125 -5.17 -13.72 1.95
C PHE A 125 -5.32 -12.22 2.22
N ILE A 126 -5.99 -11.92 3.32
CA ILE A 126 -5.97 -10.62 3.95
C ILE A 126 -4.95 -10.70 5.08
N ASP A 127 -3.84 -9.97 4.96
CA ASP A 127 -2.85 -9.84 6.04
C ASP A 127 -2.95 -8.43 6.64
N VAL A 128 -2.98 -8.33 7.97
CA VAL A 128 -3.12 -7.07 8.70
C VAL A 128 -1.88 -6.80 9.55
N TYR A 129 -1.37 -5.58 9.46
CA TYR A 129 -0.19 -5.10 10.19
C TYR A 129 -0.49 -3.77 10.85
N ASN A 130 0.10 -3.51 12.02
CA ASN A 130 0.04 -2.16 12.61
C ASN A 130 1.08 -1.22 11.95
N SER A 131 1.11 0.04 12.39
CA SER A 131 2.01 1.05 11.83
C SER A 131 3.51 0.78 12.01
N HIS A 132 3.87 -0.10 12.94
CA HIS A 132 5.24 -0.52 13.17
C HIS A 132 5.61 -1.78 12.36
N GLY A 133 4.67 -2.29 11.56
CA GLY A 133 4.88 -3.51 10.77
C GLY A 133 4.69 -4.81 11.55
N VAL A 134 4.19 -4.73 12.79
CA VAL A 134 3.89 -5.92 13.60
C VAL A 134 2.61 -6.58 13.08
N PHE A 135 2.72 -7.85 12.74
CA PHE A 135 1.61 -8.66 12.27
C PHE A 135 0.49 -8.79 13.31
N GLN A 136 -0.76 -8.69 12.87
CA GLN A 136 -1.95 -8.77 13.72
C GLN A 136 -2.76 -10.02 13.43
N GLU A 137 -3.11 -10.23 12.16
CA GLU A 137 -3.97 -11.33 11.76
C GLU A 137 -3.83 -11.63 10.27
N LYS A 138 -4.11 -12.90 9.91
CA LYS A 138 -4.24 -13.38 8.54
C LYS A 138 -5.56 -14.10 8.33
N ILE A 139 -6.31 -13.67 7.33
CA ILE A 139 -7.63 -14.20 7.00
C ILE A 139 -7.58 -14.76 5.58
N ARG A 140 -7.98 -16.02 5.42
CA ARG A 140 -8.11 -16.63 4.09
C ARG A 140 -9.43 -16.23 3.44
N VAL A 141 -9.38 -15.83 2.18
CA VAL A 141 -10.54 -15.54 1.33
C VAL A 141 -10.56 -16.54 0.16
N PRO A 142 -11.44 -17.56 0.20
CA PRO A 142 -11.65 -18.48 -0.91
C PRO A 142 -11.93 -17.79 -2.26
N ALA A 143 -11.53 -18.45 -3.34
CA ALA A 143 -11.96 -18.05 -4.69
C ALA A 143 -13.50 -18.16 -4.78
N GLY A 144 -14.12 -17.19 -5.46
CA GLY A 144 -15.58 -17.15 -5.61
C GLY A 144 -16.39 -16.82 -4.35
N GLU A 145 -15.74 -16.53 -3.20
CA GLU A 145 -16.42 -15.87 -2.08
C GLU A 145 -16.87 -14.46 -2.54
N GLY A 146 -17.90 -13.91 -1.89
CA GLY A 146 -18.38 -12.54 -2.17
C GLY A 146 -17.26 -11.51 -2.08
N ASN A 147 -17.49 -10.33 -2.63
CA ASN A 147 -16.47 -9.29 -2.81
C ASN A 147 -16.23 -8.42 -1.56
N GLN A 148 -16.59 -8.93 -0.38
CA GLN A 148 -16.49 -8.22 0.88
C GLN A 148 -16.14 -9.15 2.04
N LYS A 149 -15.40 -8.63 3.03
CA LYS A 149 -15.04 -9.34 4.26
C LYS A 149 -15.12 -8.40 5.46
N GLN A 150 -15.78 -8.85 6.52
CA GLN A 150 -15.70 -8.18 7.83
C GLN A 150 -14.46 -8.65 8.57
N ILE A 151 -13.78 -7.70 9.20
CA ILE A 151 -12.61 -7.93 10.05
C ILE A 151 -12.93 -7.36 11.43
N ASP A 152 -12.75 -8.17 12.46
CA ASP A 152 -12.92 -7.76 13.86
C ASP A 152 -11.70 -6.97 14.30
N THR A 153 -11.91 -5.80 14.86
CA THR A 153 -10.85 -4.91 15.35
C THR A 153 -10.97 -4.64 16.85
N GLY A 154 -11.86 -5.34 17.57
CA GLY A 154 -12.17 -5.06 18.97
C GLY A 154 -10.98 -5.19 19.93
N THR A 155 -10.05 -6.08 19.63
CA THR A 155 -8.83 -6.30 20.42
C THR A 155 -7.67 -5.39 20.02
N TRP A 156 -7.80 -4.62 18.94
CA TRP A 156 -6.73 -3.79 18.41
C TRP A 156 -6.66 -2.45 19.13
N SER A 157 -5.45 -1.98 19.43
CA SER A 157 -5.24 -0.63 19.97
C SER A 157 -5.62 0.45 18.93
N PRO A 158 -6.04 1.65 19.35
CA PRO A 158 -6.16 2.79 18.43
C PRO A 158 -4.84 3.06 17.70
N GLY A 159 -4.91 3.37 16.41
CA GLY A 159 -3.72 3.54 15.59
C GLY A 159 -3.95 3.34 14.09
N ILE A 160 -2.85 3.35 13.34
CA ILE A 160 -2.86 3.11 11.90
C ILE A 160 -2.55 1.63 11.64
N TYR A 161 -3.32 1.03 10.75
CA TYR A 161 -3.14 -0.35 10.29
C TYR A 161 -3.04 -0.39 8.77
N TYR A 162 -2.26 -1.33 8.26
CA TYR A 162 -2.14 -1.67 6.85
C TYR A 162 -2.77 -3.03 6.61
N ILE A 163 -3.74 -3.04 5.71
CA ILE A 163 -4.47 -4.24 5.30
C ILE A 163 -4.05 -4.55 3.88
N THR A 164 -3.54 -5.76 3.66
CA THR A 164 -3.18 -6.22 2.32
C THR A 164 -4.13 -7.32 1.89
N LEU A 165 -4.65 -7.27 0.66
CA LEU A 165 -5.40 -8.37 0.03
C LEU A 165 -4.55 -8.86 -1.14
N SER A 166 -4.09 -10.11 -1.10
CA SER A 166 -3.16 -10.63 -2.11
C SER A 166 -3.24 -12.12 -2.36
N ASN A 167 -2.79 -12.53 -3.54
CA ASN A 167 -2.51 -13.91 -3.92
C ASN A 167 -1.30 -13.93 -4.89
N SER A 168 -1.08 -15.02 -5.63
CA SER A 168 -0.03 -15.11 -6.66
C SER A 168 -0.18 -14.10 -7.81
N ASP A 169 -1.38 -13.58 -8.03
CA ASP A 169 -1.74 -12.80 -9.22
C ASP A 169 -1.76 -11.30 -8.95
N PHE A 170 -2.03 -10.89 -7.70
CA PHE A 170 -2.18 -9.49 -7.34
C PHE A 170 -1.87 -9.22 -5.86
N LYS A 171 -1.62 -7.95 -5.55
CA LYS A 171 -1.64 -7.41 -4.18
C LYS A 171 -2.21 -6.00 -4.15
N TYR A 172 -3.19 -5.79 -3.29
CA TYR A 172 -3.74 -4.47 -2.96
C TYR A 172 -3.46 -4.16 -1.51
N VAL A 173 -3.20 -2.88 -1.22
CA VAL A 173 -2.93 -2.39 0.13
C VAL A 173 -3.91 -1.26 0.42
N ALA A 174 -4.51 -1.29 1.61
CA ALA A 174 -5.37 -0.23 2.11
C ALA A 174 -4.93 0.18 3.51
N LYS A 175 -5.07 1.47 3.82
CA LYS A 175 -4.77 2.05 5.13
C LYS A 175 -6.06 2.17 5.94
N LEU A 176 -6.06 1.62 7.15
CA LEU A 176 -7.11 1.78 8.14
C LEU A 176 -6.64 2.71 9.26
N VAL A 177 -7.51 3.63 9.67
CA VAL A 177 -7.33 4.42 10.90
C VAL A 177 -8.35 3.90 11.90
N LYS A 178 -7.87 3.32 13.00
CA LYS A 178 -8.68 2.91 14.14
C LYS A 178 -8.62 4.01 15.20
N ILE A 179 -9.80 4.54 15.55
CA ILE A 179 -10.00 5.54 16.59
C ILE A 179 -10.43 4.89 17.91
#